data_AF-A0A3B0RXS7-F1
#
_entry.id   AF-A0A3B0RXS7-F1
#
_cell.length_a   1.000
_cell.length_b   1.000
_cell.length_c   1.000
_cell.angle_alpha   90.00
_cell.angle_beta   90.00
_cell.angle_gamma   90.00
#
_symmetry.space_group_name_H-M   'P 1'
#
loop_
_entity.id
_entity.type
_entity.pdbx_description
1 polymer ?
#
loop_
_entity_poly.entity_id
_entity_poly.type
_entity_poly.pdbx_seq_one_letter_code
_entity_poly.pdbx_strand_id
1 'polypeptide(L)'
;PWFLGQVMHWFATGEELSDPDIQTQYAVLAEHYREMMKLYGEDVGVKVARKHIGWYTKGLPGSAEFRNRANKEISASKVLSMLEEFYSPWLENAKAAA
;
A
#
# COMPACT_ATOMS: atom_id res chain seq x y z
N PRO A 1 7.66 2.14 2.20
CA PRO A 1 8.19 1.30 3.31
C PRO A 1 8.83 2.18 4.40
N TRP A 2 8.28 2.16 5.61
CA TRP A 2 8.67 3.08 6.70
C TRP A 2 9.54 2.45 7.80
N PHE A 3 9.59 1.12 7.90
CA PHE A 3 10.29 0.41 8.99
C PHE A 3 11.76 0.80 9.16
N LEU A 4 12.52 0.91 8.06
CA LEU A 4 13.92 1.36 8.15
C LEU A 4 14.04 2.79 8.72
N GLY A 5 13.09 3.67 8.38
CA GLY A 5 13.03 5.03 8.95
C GLY A 5 12.75 5.02 10.45
N GLN A 6 11.83 4.16 10.91
CA GLN A 6 11.53 3.98 12.34
C GLN A 6 12.75 3.44 13.11
N VAL A 7 13.46 2.45 12.55
CA VAL A 7 14.70 1.92 13.14
C VAL A 7 15.77 3.01 13.25
N MET A 8 15.98 3.78 12.19
CA MET A 8 16.93 4.90 12.20
C MET A 8 16.53 6.00 13.19
N HIS A 9 15.24 6.29 13.32
CA HIS A 9 14.72 7.23 14.31
C HIS A 9 15.05 6.77 15.73
N TRP A 10 14.76 5.51 16.06
CA TRP A 10 15.06 4.94 17.37
C TRP A 10 16.56 5.00 17.70
N PHE A 11 17.45 4.68 16.75
CA PHE A 11 18.89 4.81 16.98
C PHE A 11 19.35 6.25 17.21
N ALA A 12 18.65 7.24 16.67
CA ALA A 12 19.00 8.65 16.79
C ALA A 12 18.44 9.31 18.06
N THR A 13 17.23 8.93 18.49
CA THR A 13 16.49 9.63 19.55
C THR A 13 16.23 8.77 20.79
N GLY A 14 16.25 7.44 20.65
CA GLY A 14 15.77 6.50 21.66
C GLY A 14 14.24 6.37 21.73
N GLU A 15 13.51 7.09 20.87
CA GLU A 15 12.05 7.11 20.84
C GLU A 15 11.49 6.16 19.76
N GLU A 16 10.36 5.54 20.04
CA GLU A 16 9.66 4.69 19.07
C GLU A 16 8.70 5.54 18.22
N LEU A 17 8.83 5.42 16.89
CA LEU A 17 7.93 6.08 15.95
C LEU A 17 6.83 5.10 15.54
N SER A 18 5.57 5.48 15.75
CA SER A 18 4.42 4.67 15.36
C SER A 18 4.37 4.43 13.85
N ASP A 19 3.63 3.40 13.43
CA ASP A 19 3.31 3.23 12.02
C ASP A 19 2.54 4.45 11.49
N PRO A 20 2.75 4.83 10.22
CA PRO A 20 1.96 5.87 9.59
C PRO A 20 0.48 5.49 9.56
N ASP A 21 -0.39 6.49 9.58
CA ASP A 21 -1.83 6.29 9.43
C ASP A 21 -2.17 5.61 8.09
N ILE A 22 -3.37 5.03 8.00
CA ILE A 22 -3.78 4.24 6.84
C ILE A 22 -3.84 5.04 5.52
N GLN A 23 -4.07 6.36 5.57
CA GLN A 23 -4.05 7.20 4.36
C GLN A 23 -2.63 7.36 3.85
N THR A 24 -1.69 7.62 4.76
CA THR A 24 -0.27 7.69 4.46
C THR A 24 0.24 6.34 3.95
N GLN A 25 -0.19 5.22 4.54
CA GLN A 25 0.13 3.89 4.04
C GLN A 25 -0.37 3.66 2.61
N TYR A 26 -1.61 4.04 2.30
CA TYR A 26 -2.17 3.96 0.94
C TYR A 26 -1.39 4.82 -0.04
N ALA A 27 -1.07 6.06 0.31
CA ALA A 27 -0.31 6.97 -0.55
C ALA A 27 1.05 6.37 -0.91
N VAL A 28 1.78 5.86 0.09
CA VAL A 28 3.08 5.19 -0.10
C VAL A 28 2.93 3.93 -0.96
N LEU A 29 1.90 3.12 -0.76
CA LEU A 29 1.63 1.94 -1.58
C LEU A 29 1.36 2.31 -3.04
N ALA A 30 0.48 3.29 -3.28
CA ALA A 30 0.10 3.71 -4.63
C ALA A 30 1.27 4.33 -5.39
N GLU A 31 2.09 5.14 -4.73
CA GLU A 31 3.35 5.64 -5.29
C GLU A 31 4.32 4.50 -5.61
N HIS A 32 4.58 3.62 -4.64
CA HIS A 32 5.48 2.49 -4.83
C HIS A 32 5.02 1.57 -5.98
N TYR A 33 3.72 1.35 -6.11
CA TYR A 33 3.15 0.60 -7.23
C TYR A 33 3.46 1.25 -8.58
N ARG A 34 3.29 2.57 -8.71
CA ARG A 34 3.62 3.31 -9.95
C ARG A 34 5.11 3.24 -10.26
N GLU A 35 5.98 3.39 -9.26
CA GLU A 35 7.43 3.26 -9.44
C GLU A 35 7.83 1.86 -9.90
N MET A 36 7.16 0.82 -9.43
CA MET A 36 7.37 -0.54 -9.93
C MET A 36 7.00 -0.69 -11.40
N MET A 37 5.92 -0.04 -11.86
CA MET A 37 5.55 -0.07 -13.29
C MET A 37 6.60 0.67 -14.14
N LYS A 38 7.13 1.79 -13.64
CA LYS A 38 8.21 2.54 -14.32
C LYS A 38 9.49 1.71 -14.42
N LEU A 39 9.85 0.99 -13.36
CA LEU A 39 11.10 0.24 -13.28
C LEU A 39 11.06 -1.08 -14.08
N TYR A 40 9.96 -1.83 -13.96
CA TYR A 40 9.87 -3.19 -14.51
C TYR A 40 9.01 -3.28 -15.79
N GLY A 41 8.34 -2.20 -16.18
CA GLY A 41 7.23 -2.26 -17.14
C GLY A 41 5.98 -2.90 -16.55
N GLU A 42 4.83 -2.76 -17.20
CA GLU A 42 3.55 -3.19 -16.63
C GLU A 42 3.43 -4.71 -16.43
N ASP A 43 3.80 -5.52 -17.44
CA ASP A 43 3.60 -6.98 -17.39
C ASP A 43 4.39 -7.65 -16.24
N VAL A 44 5.65 -7.24 -16.05
CA VAL A 44 6.48 -7.73 -14.94
C VAL A 44 6.12 -7.00 -13.65
N GLY A 45 5.94 -5.68 -13.71
CA GLY A 45 5.65 -4.83 -12.57
C GLY A 45 4.43 -5.30 -11.78
N VAL A 46 3.31 -5.60 -12.46
CA VAL A 46 2.07 -6.07 -11.81
C VAL A 46 2.33 -7.37 -11.04
N LYS A 47 3.07 -8.32 -11.63
CA LYS A 47 3.37 -9.62 -11.01
C LYS A 47 4.26 -9.44 -9.77
N VAL A 48 5.29 -8.60 -9.86
CA VAL A 48 6.21 -8.32 -8.74
C VAL A 48 5.49 -7.52 -7.64
N ALA A 49 4.53 -6.65 -7.98
CA ALA A 49 3.81 -5.80 -7.03
C ALA A 49 2.90 -6.59 -6.08
N ARG A 50 2.41 -7.78 -6.50
CA ARG A 50 1.48 -8.63 -5.71
C ARG A 50 1.96 -8.91 -4.29
N LYS A 51 3.26 -9.19 -4.10
CA LYS A 51 3.82 -9.44 -2.76
C LYS A 51 3.78 -8.19 -1.88
N HIS A 52 4.05 -7.02 -2.48
CA HIS A 52 4.05 -5.75 -1.76
C HIS A 52 2.63 -5.38 -1.35
N ILE A 53 1.66 -5.47 -2.28
CA ILE A 53 0.23 -5.31 -1.96
C ILE A 53 -0.14 -6.23 -0.78
N GLY A 54 0.31 -7.47 -0.81
CA GLY A 54 0.09 -8.44 0.27
C GLY A 54 0.61 -8.01 1.64
N TRP A 55 1.70 -7.25 1.70
CA TRP A 55 2.27 -6.71 2.93
C TRP A 55 1.48 -5.50 3.45
N TYR A 56 1.15 -4.54 2.57
CA TYR A 56 0.44 -3.31 2.97
C TYR A 56 -1.00 -3.57 3.40
N THR A 57 -1.68 -4.56 2.82
CA THR A 57 -3.08 -4.84 3.18
C THR A 57 -3.24 -5.87 4.30
N LYS A 58 -2.13 -6.37 4.89
CA LYS A 58 -2.18 -7.43 5.90
C LYS A 58 -2.92 -6.92 7.15
N GLY A 59 -3.90 -7.70 7.61
CA GLY A 59 -4.67 -7.37 8.83
C GLY A 59 -5.85 -6.42 8.60
N LEU A 60 -5.98 -5.84 7.40
CA LEU A 60 -7.13 -5.00 7.07
C LEU A 60 -8.39 -5.86 6.82
N PRO A 61 -9.57 -5.44 7.31
CA PRO A 61 -10.86 -6.04 6.96
C PRO A 61 -11.03 -6.23 5.44
N GLY A 62 -11.50 -7.40 5.01
CA GLY A 62 -11.70 -7.71 3.58
C GLY A 62 -10.41 -7.97 2.78
N SER A 63 -9.22 -7.83 3.36
CA SER A 63 -7.94 -7.97 2.64
C SER A 63 -7.71 -9.33 1.97
N ALA A 64 -8.27 -10.42 2.51
CA ALA A 64 -8.14 -11.75 1.91
C ALA A 64 -8.85 -11.82 0.54
N GLU A 65 -10.08 -11.33 0.46
CA GLU A 65 -10.87 -11.30 -0.78
C GLU A 65 -10.24 -10.34 -1.80
N PHE A 66 -9.87 -9.14 -1.34
CA PHE A 66 -9.17 -8.16 -2.17
C PHE A 66 -7.89 -8.74 -2.79
N ARG A 67 -7.01 -9.37 -1.99
CA ARG A 67 -5.77 -9.98 -2.50
C ARG A 67 -6.03 -11.09 -3.52
N ASN A 68 -7.08 -11.90 -3.33
CA ASN A 68 -7.45 -12.94 -4.29
C ASN A 68 -7.81 -12.33 -5.66
N ARG A 69 -8.60 -11.25 -5.67
CA ARG A 69 -8.94 -10.50 -6.90
C ARG A 69 -7.69 -9.85 -7.51
N ALA A 70 -6.91 -9.10 -6.73
CA ALA A 70 -5.74 -8.36 -7.20
C ALA A 70 -4.64 -9.27 -7.76
N ASN A 71 -4.46 -10.47 -7.21
CA ASN A 71 -3.48 -11.44 -7.70
C ASN A 71 -3.81 -12.02 -9.08
N LYS A 72 -5.04 -11.86 -9.57
CA LYS A 72 -5.48 -12.33 -10.89
C LYS A 72 -5.54 -11.22 -11.93
N GLU A 73 -5.47 -9.96 -11.51
CA GLU A 73 -5.49 -8.82 -12.41
C GLU A 73 -4.12 -8.63 -13.08
N ILE A 74 -4.15 -8.22 -14.35
CA ILE A 74 -2.97 -8.01 -15.20
C ILE A 74 -2.84 -6.56 -15.66
N SER A 75 -3.92 -5.78 -15.59
CA SER A 75 -3.89 -4.35 -15.91
C SER A 75 -3.41 -3.54 -14.72
N ALA A 76 -2.33 -2.77 -14.92
CA ALA A 76 -1.77 -1.92 -13.88
C ALA A 76 -2.75 -0.84 -13.40
N SER A 77 -3.46 -0.19 -14.33
CA SER A 77 -4.47 0.81 -14.02
C SER A 77 -5.63 0.22 -13.23
N LYS A 78 -6.09 -0.98 -13.57
CA LYS A 78 -7.18 -1.64 -12.85
C LYS A 78 -6.78 -2.04 -11.43
N VAL A 79 -5.54 -2.49 -11.21
CA VAL A 79 -5.04 -2.73 -9.85
C VAL A 79 -5.01 -1.45 -9.02
N LEU A 80 -4.63 -0.30 -9.59
CA LEU A 80 -4.68 0.99 -8.90
C LEU A 80 -6.11 1.37 -8.50
N SER A 81 -7.09 1.20 -9.40
CA SER A 81 -8.50 1.43 -9.08
C SER A 81 -9.01 0.48 -7.99
N MET A 82 -8.62 -0.80 -8.03
CA MET A 82 -8.98 -1.76 -6.99
C MET A 82 -8.37 -1.40 -5.62
N LEU A 83 -7.14 -0.86 -5.62
CA LEU A 83 -6.51 -0.35 -4.40
C LEU A 83 -7.29 0.84 -3.84
N GLU A 84 -7.65 1.81 -4.67
CA GLU A 84 -8.46 2.96 -4.26
C GLU A 84 -9.82 2.53 -3.70
N GLU A 85 -10.54 1.65 -4.40
CA GLU A 85 -11.82 1.08 -3.95
C GLU A 85 -11.66 0.38 -2.58
N PHE A 86 -10.62 -0.44 -2.44
CA PHE A 86 -10.35 -1.14 -1.20
C PHE A 86 -10.08 -0.19 -0.04
N TYR A 87 -9.29 0.87 -0.25
CA TYR A 87 -8.96 1.85 0.80
C TYR A 87 -10.04 2.91 1.04
N SER A 88 -11.02 3.07 0.15
CA SER A 88 -12.06 4.12 0.19
C SER A 88 -12.74 4.31 1.55
N PRO A 89 -13.16 3.24 2.28
CA PRO A 89 -13.81 3.40 3.57
C PRO A 89 -12.96 4.19 4.58
N TRP A 90 -11.63 4.05 4.51
CA TRP A 90 -10.72 4.79 5.39
C TRP A 90 -10.39 6.19 4.88
N LEU A 91 -10.38 6.39 3.56
CA LEU A 91 -10.13 7.69 2.95
C LEU A 91 -11.30 8.66 3.18
N GLU A 92 -12.54 8.15 3.14
CA GLU A 92 -13.75 8.95 3.38
C GLU A 92 -13.91 9.31 4.86
N ASN A 93 -13.67 8.37 5.76
CA ASN A 93 -13.80 8.61 7.21
C ASN A 93 -12.86 9.70 7.72
N ALA A 94 -11.65 9.81 7.16
CA ALA A 94 -10.71 10.86 7.54
C ALA A 94 -11.01 12.22 6.88
N LYS A 95 -11.77 12.28 5.77
CA LYS A 95 -12.34 13.53 5.27
C LYS A 95 -13.50 14.04 6.13
N ALA A 96 -14.24 13.14 6.78
CA ALA A 96 -15.34 13.49 7.68
C ALA A 96 -14.87 13.90 9.09
N ALA A 97 -13.62 13.56 9.46
CA ALA A 97 -13.02 13.88 10.75
C ALA A 97 -12.13 15.14 10.73
N ALA A 98 -11.96 15.78 9.56
CA ALA A 98 -11.21 17.02 9.35
C ALA A 98 -12.17 18.20 9.13
#